data_AF-A0A2E7I101-F1
#
_entry.id   AF-A0A2E7I101-F1
#
_cell.length_a   1.000
_cell.length_b   1.000
_cell.length_c   1.000
_cell.angle_alpha   90.00
_cell.angle_beta   90.00
_cell.angle_gamma   90.00
#
_symmetry.space_group_name_H-M   'P 1'
#
loop_
_entity.id
_entity.type
_entity.pdbx_description
1 polymer ?
#
loop_
_entity_poly.entity_id
_entity_poly.type
_entity_poly.pdbx_seq_one_letter_code
_entity_poly.pdbx_strand_id
1 'polypeptide(L)' 'SNAAVLINPQGEPIGTRIFGPVTRELRARRYMKIISLAPEVL' A
#
# COMPACT_ATOMS: atom_id res chain seq x y z
N SER A 1 -13.45 -9.93 0.83
CA SER A 1 -12.54 -9.70 1.97
C SER A 1 -12.07 -8.26 1.91
N ASN A 2 -12.05 -7.56 3.04
CA ASN A 2 -11.67 -6.14 3.09
C ASN A 2 -10.30 -6.01 3.76
N ALA A 3 -9.50 -5.04 3.32
CA ALA A 3 -8.17 -4.77 3.86
C ALA A 3 -7.94 -3.25 4.00
N ALA A 4 -7.05 -2.86 4.90
CA ALA A 4 -6.65 -1.48 5.11
C ALA A 4 -5.16 -1.40 5.45
N VAL A 5 -4.53 -0.28 5.10
CA VAL A 5 -3.15 0.03 5.45
C VAL A 5 -3.13 1.29 6.30
N LEU A 6 -2.51 1.22 7.47
CA LEU A 6 -2.35 2.38 8.34
C LEU A 6 -1.23 3.27 7.81
N ILE A 7 -1.53 4.55 7.66
CA ILE A 7 -0.60 5.58 7.21
C ILE A 7 -0.45 6.68 8.26
N ASN A 8 0.73 7.29 8.31
CA ASN A 8 0.96 8.49 9.11
C ASN A 8 0.39 9.75 8.41
N PRO A 9 0.34 10.91 9.08
CA PRO A 9 -0.11 12.17 8.47
C PRO A 9 0.72 12.61 7.26
N GLN A 10 1.92 12.07 7.07
CA GLN A 10 2.81 12.32 5.94
C GLN A 10 2.50 11.40 4.74
N GLY A 11 1.52 10.50 4.86
CA GLY A 11 1.09 9.59 3.79
C GLY A 11 1.98 8.34 3.65
N GLU A 12 2.82 8.05 4.64
CA GLU A 12 3.71 6.89 4.64
C GLU A 12 3.11 5.74 5.46
N PRO A 13 3.29 4.48 5.05
CA PRO A 13 2.83 3.34 5.82
C PRO A 13 3.56 3.24 7.15
N ILE A 14 2.80 3.01 8.24
CA ILE A 14 3.38 2.81 9.58
C ILE A 14 4.03 1.42 9.68
N GLY A 15 3.50 0.44 8.93
CA GLY A 15 4.03 -0.91 8.86
C GLY A 15 5.18 -1.07 7.86
N THR A 16 6.01 -2.08 8.08
CA THR A 16 7.18 -2.41 7.23
C THR A 16 6.89 -3.47 6.16
N ARG A 17 5.70 -4.10 6.17
CA ARG A 17 5.34 -5.17 5.26
C ARG A 17 3.85 -5.12 4.90
N ILE A 18 3.54 -5.37 3.63
CA ILE A 18 2.17 -5.50 3.11
C ILE A 18 1.91 -6.99 2.82
N PHE A 19 0.72 -7.47 3.17
CA PHE A 19 0.29 -8.84 2.89
C PHE A 19 -0.85 -8.85 1.89
N GLY A 20 -0.76 -9.75 0.92
CA GLY A 20 -1.76 -9.89 -0.14
C GLY A 20 -1.60 -8.89 -1.29
N PRO A 21 -2.39 -9.07 -2.35
CA PRO A 21 -2.32 -8.21 -3.54
C PRO A 21 -2.87 -6.81 -3.26
N VAL A 22 -2.28 -5.81 -3.93
CA VAL A 22 -2.75 -4.41 -3.89
C VAL A 22 -3.16 -3.93 -5.28
N THR A 23 -4.01 -2.89 -5.34
CA THR A 23 -4.52 -2.36 -6.62
C THR A 23 -3.52 -1.40 -7.28
N ARG A 24 -3.46 -1.39 -8.61
CA ARG A 24 -2.63 -0.46 -9.42
C ARG A 24 -3.00 1.02 -9.23
N GLU A 25 -4.23 1.29 -8.82
CA GLU A 25 -4.76 2.65 -8.61
C GLU A 25 -3.96 3.45 -7.58
N LEU A 26 -3.32 2.75 -6.63
CA LEU A 26 -2.43 3.35 -5.64
C LEU A 26 -1.26 4.13 -6.28
N ARG A 27 -0.88 3.80 -7.53
CA ARG A 27 0.19 4.50 -8.26
C ARG A 27 -0.25 5.92 -8.62
N ALA A 28 -1.48 6.07 -9.11
CA ALA A 28 -2.05 7.38 -9.43
C ALA A 28 -2.22 8.25 -8.18
N ARG A 29 -2.49 7.61 -7.03
CA ARG A 29 -2.62 8.27 -5.72
C ARG A 29 -1.28 8.50 -5.00
N ARG A 30 -0.15 8.23 -5.65
CA ARG A 30 1.22 8.45 -5.12
C ARG A 30 1.59 7.61 -3.89
N TYR A 31 0.91 6.50 -3.61
CA TYR A 31 1.27 5.57 -2.52
C TYR A 31 2.34 4.55 -2.94
N MET A 32 3.45 5.03 -3.50
CA MET A 32 4.50 4.17 -4.07
C MET A 32 5.14 3.22 -3.06
N LYS A 33 5.29 3.65 -1.80
CA LYS A 33 5.83 2.80 -0.72
C LYS A 33 4.98 1.56 -0.47
N ILE A 34 3.65 1.68 -0.54
CA ILE A 34 2.73 0.54 -0.35
C ILE A 34 2.90 -0.46 -1.50
N ILE A 35 2.95 0.03 -2.74
CA ILE A 35 3.14 -0.80 -3.93
C ILE A 35 4.48 -1.53 -3.88
N SER A 36 5.54 -0.85 -3.46
CA SER A 36 6.89 -1.43 -3.37
C SER A 36 7.01 -2.55 -2.32
N LEU A 37 6.16 -2.53 -1.29
CA LEU A 37 6.18 -3.52 -0.20
C LEU A 37 5.21 -4.69 -0.44
N ALA A 38 4.35 -4.58 -1.44
CA ALA A 38 3.33 -5.58 -1.72
C ALA A 38 3.92 -6.77 -2.52
N PRO A 39 3.47 -8.01 -2.24
CA PRO A 39 3.92 -9.20 -2.97
C PRO A 39 3.39 -9.25 -4.41
N GLU A 40 2.22 -8.65 -4.67
CA GLU A 40 1.58 -8.67 -5.99
C GLU A 40 0.76 -7.39 -6.20
N VAL A 41 0.67 -6.94 -7.46
CA VAL A 41 -0.05 -5.72 -7.84
C VAL A 41 -1.02 -6.02 -8.98
N LEU A 42 -2.32 -5.81 -8.72
CA LEU A 42 -3.44 -6.10 -9.63
C LEU A 42 -3.97 -4.83 -10.29
#